data_AF-A0A815DF16-F1
#
_entry.id   AF-A0A815DF16-F1
#
_cell.length_a   1.000
_cell.length_b   1.000
_cell.length_c   1.000
_cell.angle_alpha   90.00
_cell.angle_beta   90.00
_cell.angle_gamma   90.00
#
_symmetry.space_group_name_H-M   'P 1'
#
loop_
_entity.id
_entity.type
_entity.pdbx_description
1 polymer ?
#
loop_
_entity_poly.entity_id
_entity_poly.type
_entity_poly.pdbx_seq_one_letter_code
_entity_poly.pdbx_strand_id
1 'polypeptide(L)'
;MMYGRGTGRDVTWNAEKRLKAMTVLRPALSNLSYSSVIFSVIPGAFRPFISTTQSTHVHPMRQKFTIVKLAGIDVVYCTKSKKPICVYESLFNIIKECHDAVSHEGRDKTLTEVNSHYSWVPKIVIEIYLKTCVACQVRKPLKHPAVSKPIISLGVMTRLQIDLIDVLTRPDIVSRDIVYSWILHCIDHFSKFTFAYSLKNKLAVEVASKLRKLCFSFGPPHLLYSDNGAEFVAPVIVELTTLFPDMCFIRGRPRHPQSQGCIERANGVLSVALGKWLDTNHSTH
;
A
#
# COMPACT_ATOMS: atom_id res chain seq x y z
N MET A 1 43.87 16.96 19.46
CA MET A 1 42.66 16.32 18.87
C MET A 1 41.64 17.42 18.61
N MET A 2 41.50 17.86 17.36
CA MET A 2 40.61 18.95 16.98
C MET A 2 39.43 18.41 16.16
N TYR A 3 38.20 18.71 16.59
CA TYR A 3 36.98 18.55 15.80
C TYR A 3 36.56 19.92 15.26
N GLY A 4 36.53 20.06 13.94
CA GLY A 4 36.12 21.27 13.21
C GLY A 4 34.74 21.13 12.57
N ARG A 5 33.99 22.23 12.57
CA ARG A 5 32.62 22.44 12.06
C ARG A 5 32.59 22.62 10.53
N GLY A 6 31.52 22.11 9.90
CA GLY A 6 30.62 22.87 9.01
C GLY A 6 30.92 23.06 7.52
N THR A 7 29.82 23.15 6.75
CA THR A 7 29.63 23.53 5.33
C THR A 7 29.89 22.41 4.30
N GLY A 8 29.08 22.13 3.28
CA GLY A 8 27.90 22.77 2.71
C GLY A 8 27.95 22.61 1.18
N ARG A 9 26.99 21.84 0.60
CA ARG A 9 26.70 21.65 -0.86
C ARG A 9 27.78 20.85 -1.63
N ASP A 10 27.46 19.94 -2.54
CA ASP A 10 26.56 20.08 -3.69
C ASP A 10 25.82 18.77 -4.06
N VAL A 11 24.49 18.78 -3.94
CA VAL A 11 23.59 17.77 -4.55
C VAL A 11 23.13 18.24 -5.95
N THR A 12 23.72 19.32 -6.46
CA THR A 12 23.43 19.93 -7.76
C THR A 12 24.12 19.20 -8.92
N TRP A 13 25.16 18.39 -8.66
CA TRP A 13 25.91 17.67 -9.69
C TRP A 13 25.10 16.63 -10.47
N ASN A 14 23.96 16.17 -9.92
CA ASN A 14 23.15 15.10 -10.52
C ASN A 14 21.86 15.58 -11.20
N ALA A 15 21.48 16.85 -11.05
CA ALA A 15 20.29 17.40 -11.70
C ALA A 15 20.59 17.86 -13.15
N GLU A 16 21.73 18.51 -13.39
CA GLU A 16 22.11 18.97 -14.74
C GLU A 16 22.51 17.83 -15.69
N LYS A 17 23.12 16.75 -15.19
CA LYS A 17 23.37 15.54 -16.01
C LYS A 17 22.08 14.79 -16.36
N ARG A 18 21.07 14.82 -15.48
CA ARG A 18 19.74 14.25 -15.76
C ARG A 18 18.94 15.12 -16.74
N LEU A 19 19.04 16.44 -16.65
CA LEU A 19 18.40 17.34 -17.60
C LEU A 19 19.07 17.25 -18.99
N LYS A 20 20.41 17.17 -19.07
CA LYS A 20 21.12 16.92 -20.35
C LYS A 20 20.81 15.54 -20.95
N ALA A 21 20.65 14.49 -20.14
CA ALA A 21 20.22 13.17 -20.64
C ALA A 21 18.76 13.16 -21.14
N MET A 22 17.87 13.97 -20.55
CA MET A 22 16.47 14.08 -20.98
C MET A 22 16.25 15.05 -22.16
N THR A 23 17.20 15.95 -22.44
CA THR A 23 17.09 16.88 -23.58
C THR A 23 17.72 16.32 -24.86
N VAL A 24 18.60 15.31 -24.77
CA VAL A 24 19.19 14.64 -25.95
C VAL A 24 18.33 13.48 -26.49
N LEU A 25 17.32 13.01 -25.75
CA LEU A 25 16.48 11.88 -26.16
C LEU A 25 15.09 12.28 -26.70
N ARG A 26 14.92 13.51 -27.18
CA ARG A 26 13.61 14.00 -27.67
C ARG A 26 13.36 14.02 -29.18
N PRO A 27 14.32 13.69 -30.07
CA PRO A 27 13.96 13.47 -31.48
C PRO A 27 14.49 12.16 -32.10
N ALA A 28 14.46 11.02 -31.39
CA ALA A 28 14.89 9.73 -31.98
C ALA A 28 13.94 8.53 -31.75
N LEU A 29 12.71 8.74 -31.28
CA LEU A 29 11.73 7.66 -31.06
C LEU A 29 10.51 7.72 -32.00
N SER A 30 10.61 8.41 -33.14
CA SER A 30 9.55 8.39 -34.15
C SER A 30 9.73 7.31 -35.23
N ASN A 31 10.91 6.68 -35.37
CA ASN A 31 11.20 5.82 -36.53
C ASN A 31 11.91 4.49 -36.22
N LEU A 32 11.70 3.88 -35.04
CA LEU A 32 12.20 2.52 -34.79
C LEU A 32 11.04 1.55 -34.61
N SER A 33 11.04 0.48 -35.40
CA SER A 33 10.11 -0.65 -35.26
C SER A 33 10.17 -1.19 -33.83
N TYR A 34 9.00 -1.39 -33.21
CA TYR A 34 8.89 -2.00 -31.89
C TYR A 34 9.56 -3.39 -31.79
N SER A 35 9.79 -4.07 -32.93
CA SER A 35 10.55 -5.33 -32.98
C SER A 35 12.00 -5.16 -32.50
N SER A 36 12.64 -4.02 -32.76
CA SER A 36 14.05 -3.75 -32.43
C SER A 36 14.27 -3.62 -30.92
N VAL A 37 13.28 -3.07 -30.20
CA VAL A 37 13.36 -2.83 -28.75
C VAL A 37 13.28 -4.14 -27.98
N ILE A 38 12.46 -5.08 -28.44
CA ILE A 38 12.28 -6.40 -27.81
C ILE A 38 13.57 -7.23 -27.87
N PHE A 39 14.34 -7.14 -28.97
CA PHE A 39 15.65 -7.82 -29.10
C PHE A 39 16.72 -7.28 -28.14
N SER A 40 16.67 -6.00 -27.78
CA SER A 40 17.68 -5.38 -26.90
C SER A 40 17.52 -5.69 -25.41
N VAL A 41 16.30 -6.06 -24.98
CA VAL A 41 15.95 -6.28 -23.56
C VAL A 41 16.10 -7.75 -23.15
N ILE A 42 16.30 -8.67 -24.10
CA ILE A 42 16.53 -10.09 -23.86
C ILE A 42 17.94 -10.49 -24.33
N PRO A 43 19.02 -10.20 -23.57
CA PRO A 43 20.27 -10.90 -23.77
C PRO A 43 20.12 -12.32 -23.22
N GLY A 44 20.01 -13.32 -24.11
CA GLY A 44 20.38 -14.70 -23.76
C GLY A 44 19.27 -15.74 -23.54
N ALA A 45 18.02 -15.51 -23.94
CA ALA A 45 17.03 -16.60 -23.97
C ALA A 45 16.75 -17.03 -25.41
N PHE A 46 17.04 -18.30 -25.71
CA PHE A 46 16.88 -19.01 -26.99
C PHE A 46 18.01 -18.86 -28.02
N ARG A 47 19.11 -19.58 -27.79
CA ARG A 47 19.70 -20.37 -28.88
C ARG A 47 18.96 -21.71 -28.92
N PRO A 48 18.49 -22.21 -30.07
CA PRO A 48 18.09 -23.61 -30.17
C PRO A 48 19.35 -24.44 -29.93
N PHE A 49 19.47 -25.04 -28.75
CA PHE A 49 20.56 -25.94 -28.43
C PHE A 49 20.30 -27.26 -29.18
N ILE A 50 20.84 -27.37 -30.39
CA ILE A 50 21.12 -28.67 -30.99
C ILE A 50 22.37 -29.18 -30.27
N SER A 51 22.19 -29.94 -29.20
CA SER A 51 23.32 -30.58 -28.52
C SER A 51 23.67 -31.88 -29.22
N THR A 52 24.88 -31.90 -29.74
CA THR A 52 25.63 -33.14 -29.89
C THR A 52 26.33 -33.41 -28.54
N THR A 53 26.29 -34.68 -28.11
CA THR A 53 27.05 -35.34 -27.02
C THR A 53 26.69 -35.16 -25.53
N GLN A 54 26.26 -36.30 -24.98
CA GLN A 54 26.62 -37.00 -23.72
C GLN A 54 26.21 -36.44 -22.33
N SER A 55 25.09 -37.01 -21.84
CA SER A 55 24.82 -37.52 -20.48
C SER A 55 25.26 -36.71 -19.25
N THR A 56 24.28 -36.16 -18.52
CA THR A 56 23.94 -36.59 -17.15
C THR A 56 22.52 -36.13 -16.77
N HIS A 57 21.64 -37.09 -16.49
CA HIS A 57 20.36 -37.00 -15.78
C HIS A 57 19.57 -35.67 -15.79
N VAL A 58 18.84 -35.43 -16.87
CA VAL A 58 17.63 -34.60 -16.87
C VAL A 58 16.55 -35.44 -17.55
N HIS A 59 15.44 -35.74 -16.89
CA HIS A 59 14.30 -36.38 -17.55
C HIS A 59 13.86 -35.49 -18.72
N PRO A 60 14.02 -35.93 -19.99
CA PRO A 60 13.59 -35.12 -21.10
C PRO A 60 12.07 -35.27 -21.16
N MET A 61 11.32 -34.24 -20.77
CA MET A 61 9.97 -34.08 -21.32
C MET A 61 10.15 -33.95 -22.84
N ARG A 62 10.13 -35.08 -23.56
CA ARG A 62 10.05 -35.12 -25.02
C ARG A 62 8.68 -34.54 -25.40
N GLN A 63 8.59 -33.23 -25.44
CA GLN A 63 7.42 -32.54 -25.98
C GLN A 63 7.40 -32.85 -27.48
N LYS A 64 6.36 -33.56 -27.91
CA LYS A 64 6.15 -33.86 -29.31
C LYS A 64 5.51 -32.64 -29.97
N PHE A 65 6.01 -32.31 -31.15
CA PHE A 65 5.49 -31.25 -32.00
C PHE A 65 5.08 -31.84 -33.33
N THR A 66 4.04 -31.30 -33.94
CA THR A 66 3.56 -31.71 -35.25
C THR A 66 3.46 -30.50 -36.16
N ILE A 67 3.98 -30.60 -37.38
CA ILE A 67 3.87 -29.54 -38.38
C ILE A 67 2.60 -29.80 -39.19
N VAL A 68 1.76 -28.79 -39.30
CA VAL A 68 0.54 -28.81 -40.10
C VAL A 68 0.64 -27.70 -41.14
N LYS A 69 0.48 -28.07 -42.42
CA LYS A 69 0.41 -27.09 -43.51
C LYS A 69 -0.99 -26.47 -43.54
N LEU A 70 -1.07 -25.18 -43.25
CA LEU A 70 -2.30 -24.39 -43.35
C LEU A 70 -2.07 -23.28 -44.37
N ALA A 71 -2.87 -23.26 -45.44
CA ALA A 71 -2.80 -22.25 -46.50
C ALA A 71 -1.39 -22.03 -47.08
N GLY A 72 -0.58 -23.10 -47.18
CA GLY A 72 0.80 -23.03 -47.71
C GLY A 72 1.87 -22.65 -46.68
N ILE A 73 1.49 -22.42 -45.42
CA ILE A 73 2.39 -22.07 -44.32
C ILE A 73 2.51 -23.26 -43.35
N ASP A 74 3.74 -23.60 -42.97
CA ASP A 74 4.04 -24.61 -41.97
C ASP A 74 3.78 -24.07 -40.56
N VAL A 75 2.75 -24.57 -39.87
CA VAL A 75 2.41 -24.19 -38.50
C VAL A 75 2.75 -25.32 -37.54
N VAL A 76 3.52 -25.02 -36.49
CA VAL A 76 3.90 -26.01 -35.49
C VAL A 76 2.84 -26.08 -34.40
N TYR A 77 2.35 -27.28 -34.12
CA TYR A 77 1.40 -27.58 -33.05
C TYR A 77 2.08 -28.33 -31.91
N CYS A 78 1.70 -27.99 -30.68
CA CYS A 78 2.07 -28.78 -29.51
C CYS A 78 1.15 -29.99 -29.40
N THR A 79 1.69 -31.21 -29.43
CA THR A 79 0.89 -32.45 -29.39
C THR A 79 0.10 -32.60 -28.08
N LYS A 80 0.57 -32.01 -26.97
CA LYS A 80 -0.10 -32.08 -25.66
C LYS A 80 -1.29 -31.14 -25.55
N SER A 81 -1.13 -29.89 -25.95
CA SER A 81 -2.19 -28.87 -25.86
C SER A 81 -3.10 -28.83 -27.08
N LYS A 82 -2.70 -29.46 -28.20
CA LYS A 82 -3.36 -29.40 -29.51
C LYS A 82 -3.55 -27.96 -30.02
N LYS A 83 -2.68 -27.05 -29.59
CA LYS A 83 -2.71 -25.62 -29.94
C LYS A 83 -1.50 -25.25 -30.78
N PRO A 84 -1.64 -24.25 -31.68
CA PRO A 84 -0.50 -23.72 -32.43
C PRO A 84 0.51 -23.10 -31.46
N ILE A 85 1.78 -23.27 -31.78
CA ILE A 85 2.87 -22.58 -31.11
C ILE A 85 2.92 -21.17 -31.65
N CYS A 86 3.01 -20.21 -30.74
CA CYS A 86 3.19 -18.82 -31.10
C CYS A 86 4.60 -18.62 -31.68
N VAL A 87 4.69 -18.21 -32.95
CA VAL A 87 5.96 -17.85 -33.59
C VAL A 87 6.41 -16.48 -33.09
N TYR A 88 7.73 -16.29 -32.98
CA TYR A 88 8.32 -15.08 -32.41
C TYR A 88 7.88 -13.80 -33.15
N GLU A 89 7.81 -13.80 -34.48
CA GLU A 89 7.41 -12.58 -35.23
C GLU A 89 5.95 -12.18 -34.94
N SER A 90 5.08 -13.14 -34.66
CA SER A 90 3.66 -12.90 -34.41
C SER A 90 3.33 -12.69 -32.93
N LEU A 91 4.30 -12.91 -32.03
CA LEU A 91 4.10 -12.89 -30.58
C LEU A 91 3.54 -11.57 -30.06
N PHE A 92 4.04 -10.45 -30.58
CA PHE A 92 3.56 -9.13 -30.20
C PHE A 92 2.08 -8.92 -30.61
N ASN A 93 1.74 -9.24 -31.85
CA ASN A 93 0.39 -9.06 -32.37
C ASN A 93 -0.62 -9.97 -31.66
N ILE A 94 -0.23 -11.22 -31.40
CA ILE A 94 -1.06 -12.19 -30.68
C ILE A 94 -1.35 -11.70 -29.25
N ILE A 95 -0.32 -11.25 -28.51
CA ILE A 95 -0.53 -10.74 -27.15
C ILE A 95 -1.39 -9.48 -27.18
N LYS A 96 -1.18 -8.60 -28.17
CA LYS A 96 -2.00 -7.39 -28.35
C LYS A 96 -3.46 -7.73 -28.59
N GLU A 97 -3.78 -8.60 -29.55
CA GLU A 97 -5.14 -9.01 -29.86
C GLU A 97 -5.82 -9.68 -28.66
N CYS A 98 -5.14 -10.60 -27.98
CA CYS A 98 -5.68 -11.23 -26.77
C CYS A 98 -5.90 -10.21 -25.64
N HIS A 99 -4.99 -9.25 -25.48
CA HIS A 99 -5.11 -8.19 -24.47
C HIS A 99 -6.27 -7.22 -24.76
N ASP A 100 -6.47 -6.88 -26.03
CA ASP A 100 -7.57 -6.04 -26.51
C ASP A 100 -8.91 -6.80 -26.38
N ALA A 101 -8.94 -8.10 -26.67
CA ALA A 101 -10.10 -8.98 -26.51
C ALA A 101 -10.58 -9.07 -25.05
N VAL A 102 -9.66 -9.09 -24.09
CA VAL A 102 -9.99 -9.01 -22.66
C VAL A 102 -10.18 -7.58 -22.17
N SER A 103 -10.32 -6.59 -23.05
CA SER A 103 -10.58 -5.19 -22.69
C SER A 103 -9.53 -4.59 -21.74
N HIS A 104 -8.25 -4.81 -22.04
CA HIS A 104 -7.12 -4.28 -21.26
C HIS A 104 -7.04 -4.76 -19.80
N GLU A 105 -7.60 -5.93 -19.54
CA GLU A 105 -7.56 -6.55 -18.22
C GLU A 105 -6.16 -6.97 -17.77
N GLY A 106 -6.06 -7.30 -16.48
CA GLY A 106 -4.79 -7.63 -15.84
C GLY A 106 -4.06 -8.84 -16.42
N ARG A 107 -2.83 -9.03 -15.94
CA ARG A 107 -1.90 -10.09 -16.36
C ARG A 107 -2.53 -11.48 -16.42
N ASP A 108 -3.25 -11.87 -15.38
CA ASP A 108 -3.80 -13.23 -15.29
C ASP A 108 -4.89 -13.48 -16.33
N LYS A 109 -5.74 -12.49 -16.62
CA LYS A 109 -6.78 -12.59 -17.65
C LYS A 109 -6.18 -12.64 -19.05
N THR A 110 -5.22 -11.75 -19.34
CA THR A 110 -4.48 -11.76 -20.62
C THR A 110 -3.74 -13.08 -20.82
N LEU A 111 -3.10 -13.63 -19.78
CA LEU A 111 -2.42 -14.93 -19.84
C LEU A 111 -3.40 -16.09 -20.09
N THR A 112 -4.59 -16.04 -19.47
CA THR A 112 -5.63 -17.05 -19.65
C THR A 112 -6.12 -17.05 -21.10
N GLU A 113 -6.34 -15.87 -21.68
CA GLU A 113 -6.76 -15.72 -23.07
C GLU A 113 -5.67 -16.17 -24.05
N VAL A 114 -4.41 -15.79 -23.83
CA VAL A 114 -3.31 -16.27 -24.68
C VAL A 114 -3.19 -17.79 -24.62
N ASN A 115 -3.32 -18.38 -23.43
CA ASN A 115 -3.26 -19.83 -23.24
C ASN A 115 -4.50 -20.57 -23.75
N SER A 116 -5.62 -19.88 -24.03
CA SER A 116 -6.81 -20.48 -24.61
C SER A 116 -6.59 -20.77 -26.10
N HIS A 117 -5.84 -19.91 -26.80
CA HIS A 117 -5.58 -20.03 -28.25
C HIS A 117 -4.21 -20.60 -28.61
N TYR A 118 -3.16 -20.24 -27.87
CA TYR A 118 -1.77 -20.56 -28.22
C TYR A 118 -1.07 -21.36 -27.13
N SER A 119 -0.06 -22.12 -27.54
CA SER A 119 0.83 -22.80 -26.61
C SER A 119 2.18 -22.11 -26.53
N TRP A 120 2.83 -22.28 -25.38
CA TRP A 120 4.25 -21.95 -25.19
C TRP A 120 4.58 -20.44 -25.23
N VAL A 121 3.64 -19.60 -24.78
CA VAL A 121 3.90 -18.17 -24.57
C VAL A 121 4.38 -17.94 -23.12
N PRO A 122 5.61 -17.44 -22.92
CA PRO A 122 6.11 -17.18 -21.56
C PRO A 122 5.35 -16.01 -20.90
N LYS A 123 4.92 -16.22 -19.65
CA LYS A 123 4.27 -15.18 -18.84
C LYS A 123 5.07 -13.88 -18.75
N ILE A 124 6.40 -13.96 -18.71
CA ILE A 124 7.29 -12.79 -18.65
C ILE A 124 7.12 -11.86 -19.86
N VAL A 125 6.84 -12.41 -21.05
CA VAL A 125 6.65 -11.61 -22.26
C VAL A 125 5.34 -10.82 -22.18
N ILE A 126 4.27 -11.45 -21.67
CA ILE A 126 2.99 -10.79 -21.42
C ILE A 126 3.16 -9.66 -20.39
N GLU A 127 3.92 -9.88 -19.33
CA GLU A 127 4.22 -8.85 -18.33
C GLU A 127 4.96 -7.65 -18.92
N ILE A 128 5.92 -7.88 -19.81
CA ILE A 128 6.65 -6.82 -20.51
C ILE A 128 5.67 -6.03 -21.38
N TYR A 129 4.83 -6.70 -22.16
CA TYR A 129 3.81 -6.06 -22.99
C TYR A 129 2.84 -5.19 -22.18
N LEU A 130 2.37 -5.67 -21.02
CA LEU A 130 1.48 -4.89 -20.14
C LEU A 130 2.16 -3.64 -19.53
N LYS A 131 3.49 -3.62 -19.47
CA LYS A 131 4.26 -2.43 -19.07
C LYS A 131 4.43 -1.44 -20.22
N THR A 132 4.33 -1.88 -21.47
CA THR A 132 4.44 -1.02 -22.66
C THR A 132 3.09 -0.55 -23.20
N CYS A 133 1.98 -1.22 -22.87
CA CYS A 133 0.65 -0.81 -23.31
C CYS A 133 0.29 0.60 -22.81
N VAL A 134 0.07 1.52 -23.76
CA VAL A 134 -0.22 2.94 -23.51
C VAL A 134 -1.54 3.11 -22.76
N ALA A 135 -2.60 2.42 -23.18
CA ALA A 135 -3.92 2.50 -22.54
C ALA A 135 -3.86 2.10 -21.06
N CYS A 136 -3.10 1.04 -20.74
CA CYS A 136 -2.87 0.62 -19.37
C CYS A 136 -1.96 1.60 -18.60
N GLN A 137 -0.90 2.15 -19.23
CA GLN A 137 0.01 3.07 -18.55
C GLN A 137 -0.67 4.39 -18.17
N VAL A 138 -1.49 4.95 -19.06
CA VAL A 138 -2.19 6.23 -18.83
C VAL A 138 -3.21 6.10 -17.70
N ARG A 139 -3.81 4.92 -17.53
CA ARG A 139 -4.85 4.65 -16.52
C ARG A 139 -4.30 3.96 -15.26
N LYS A 140 -2.98 3.77 -15.14
CA LYS A 140 -2.40 3.21 -13.92
C LYS A 140 -2.58 4.21 -12.78
N PRO A 141 -3.20 3.81 -11.66
CA PRO A 141 -3.24 4.67 -10.48
C PRO A 141 -1.80 4.98 -10.05
N LEU A 142 -1.52 6.27 -9.83
CA LEU A 142 -0.25 6.70 -9.28
C LEU A 142 -0.04 6.01 -7.93
N LYS A 143 0.95 5.12 -7.86
CA LYS A 143 1.44 4.63 -6.58
C LYS A 143 2.17 5.77 -5.92
N HIS A 144 1.47 6.57 -5.12
CA HIS A 144 2.15 7.47 -4.20
C HIS A 144 3.03 6.62 -3.28
N PRO A 145 4.35 6.84 -3.23
CA PRO A 145 5.16 6.20 -2.21
C PRO A 145 4.59 6.66 -0.87
N ALA A 146 4.15 5.71 -0.05
CA ALA A 146 3.80 5.97 1.33
C ALA A 146 5.10 6.36 2.05
N VAL A 147 5.51 7.62 1.97
CA VAL A 147 6.58 8.19 2.79
C VAL A 147 5.98 8.37 4.19
N SER A 148 5.73 7.26 4.88
CA SER A 148 5.44 7.26 6.31
C SER A 148 6.69 7.79 7.00
N LYS A 149 6.71 9.09 7.31
CA LYS A 149 7.66 9.59 8.30
C LYS A 149 7.21 8.97 9.63
N PRO A 150 8.00 8.09 10.26
CA PRO A 150 7.61 7.51 11.53
C PRO A 150 7.40 8.63 12.54
N ILE A 151 6.31 8.55 13.31
CA ILE A 151 6.11 9.43 14.45
C ILE A 151 7.13 9.02 15.52
N ILE A 152 8.09 9.91 15.77
CA ILE A 152 9.11 9.72 16.81
C ILE A 152 8.56 10.32 18.10
N SER A 153 8.51 9.51 19.16
CA SER A 153 8.24 9.91 20.54
C SER A 153 9.50 9.61 21.35
N LEU A 154 9.98 10.56 22.15
CA LEU A 154 11.27 10.45 22.84
C LEU A 154 11.17 9.90 24.27
N GLY A 155 9.95 9.65 24.76
CA GLY A 155 9.68 9.10 26.09
C GLY A 155 8.20 8.96 26.40
N VAL A 156 7.87 8.34 27.53
CA VAL A 156 6.49 8.21 28.03
C VAL A 156 5.89 9.60 28.27
N MET A 157 4.61 9.82 27.97
CA MET A 157 3.90 11.10 28.12
C MET A 157 4.51 12.26 27.31
N THR A 158 5.40 11.99 26.35
CA THR A 158 5.88 13.04 25.42
C THR A 158 4.86 13.32 24.33
N ARG A 159 4.11 12.30 23.89
CA ARG A 159 3.06 12.42 22.89
C ARG A 159 1.93 11.44 23.19
N LEU A 160 0.79 12.00 23.57
CA LEU A 160 -0.46 11.27 23.78
C LEU A 160 -1.40 11.57 22.61
N GLN A 161 -1.98 10.53 22.03
CA GLN A 161 -3.03 10.68 21.02
C GLN A 161 -4.36 10.23 21.60
N ILE A 162 -5.42 10.97 21.32
CA ILE A 162 -6.77 10.72 21.84
C ILE A 162 -7.78 10.61 20.71
N ASP A 163 -8.78 9.77 20.92
CA ASP A 163 -9.88 9.52 19.99
C ASP A 163 -11.14 9.07 20.75
N LEU A 164 -12.30 9.23 20.12
CA LEU A 164 -13.57 8.75 20.64
C LEU A 164 -14.00 7.49 19.90
N ILE A 165 -14.36 6.47 20.67
CA ILE A 165 -14.97 5.25 20.15
C ILE A 165 -16.45 5.28 20.46
N ASP A 166 -17.25 5.08 19.43
CA ASP A 166 -18.71 4.94 19.51
C ASP A 166 -19.06 3.50 19.92
N VAL A 167 -19.84 3.37 21.00
CA VAL A 167 -20.39 2.09 21.48
C VAL A 167 -21.92 2.13 21.58
N LEU A 168 -22.58 3.00 20.79
CA LEU A 168 -24.05 3.16 20.76
C LEU A 168 -24.80 1.86 20.44
N THR A 169 -24.17 0.90 19.78
CA THR A 169 -24.79 -0.39 19.46
C THR A 169 -24.91 -1.31 20.68
N ARG A 170 -24.05 -1.14 21.68
CA ARG A 170 -24.03 -1.90 22.96
C ARG A 170 -23.56 -0.95 24.09
N PRO A 171 -24.38 0.05 24.47
CA PRO A 171 -24.00 1.02 25.46
C PRO A 171 -24.10 0.43 26.87
N ASP A 172 -23.23 0.84 27.79
CA ASP A 172 -23.32 0.40 29.18
C ASP A 172 -24.42 1.18 29.91
N ILE A 173 -25.56 0.52 30.12
CA ILE A 173 -26.74 1.07 30.80
C ILE A 173 -26.68 0.71 32.28
N VAL A 174 -26.22 1.65 33.12
CA VAL A 174 -26.20 1.51 34.58
C VAL A 174 -27.58 1.84 35.17
N SER A 175 -28.25 2.85 34.63
CA SER A 175 -29.63 3.23 35.00
C SER A 175 -30.31 4.01 33.88
N ARG A 176 -31.59 4.35 34.04
CA ARG A 176 -32.36 5.13 33.05
C ARG A 176 -31.67 6.46 32.66
N ASP A 177 -30.95 7.09 33.60
CA ASP A 177 -30.30 8.38 33.42
C ASP A 177 -28.76 8.27 33.28
N ILE A 178 -28.21 7.06 33.40
CA ILE A 178 -26.77 6.78 33.36
C ILE A 178 -26.50 5.73 32.29
N VAL A 179 -26.24 6.22 31.09
CA VAL A 179 -25.88 5.41 29.92
C VAL A 179 -24.53 5.87 29.41
N TYR A 180 -23.58 4.96 29.28
CA TYR A 180 -22.27 5.22 28.69
C TYR A 180 -22.25 4.72 27.25
N SER A 181 -22.29 5.65 26.30
CA SER A 181 -22.36 5.35 24.87
C SER A 181 -21.06 5.64 24.13
N TRP A 182 -20.05 6.13 24.82
CA TRP A 182 -18.79 6.57 24.23
C TRP A 182 -17.61 6.11 25.09
N ILE A 183 -16.47 5.87 24.45
CA ILE A 183 -15.19 5.62 25.13
C ILE A 183 -14.19 6.66 24.66
N LEU A 184 -13.61 7.40 25.60
CA LEU A 184 -12.39 8.17 25.34
C LEU A 184 -11.21 7.23 25.42
N HIS A 185 -10.53 7.05 24.29
CA HIS A 185 -9.33 6.24 24.20
C HIS A 185 -8.11 7.13 24.03
N CYS A 186 -7.11 6.96 24.90
CA CYS A 186 -5.84 7.67 24.86
C CYS A 186 -4.71 6.66 24.68
N ILE A 187 -3.77 6.92 23.78
CA ILE A 187 -2.59 6.09 23.56
C ILE A 187 -1.31 6.91 23.69
N ASP A 188 -0.37 6.43 24.50
CA ASP A 188 0.98 6.98 24.54
C ASP A 188 1.81 6.45 23.37
N HIS A 189 2.39 7.34 22.56
CA HIS A 189 3.11 6.94 21.36
C HIS A 189 4.41 6.20 21.64
N PHE A 190 5.04 6.40 22.81
CA PHE A 190 6.31 5.76 23.14
C PHE A 190 6.10 4.33 23.65
N SER A 191 5.37 4.18 24.75
CA SER A 191 5.13 2.89 25.42
C SER A 191 4.05 2.05 24.75
N LYS A 192 3.19 2.65 23.93
CA LYS A 192 1.94 2.05 23.42
C LYS A 192 0.94 1.71 24.52
N PHE A 193 1.15 2.19 25.75
CA PHE A 193 0.20 2.06 26.82
C PHE A 193 -1.08 2.83 26.48
N THR A 194 -2.23 2.25 26.81
CA THR A 194 -3.56 2.78 26.48
C THR A 194 -4.37 3.06 27.73
N PHE A 195 -5.15 4.12 27.69
CA PHE A 195 -6.13 4.49 28.70
C PHE A 195 -7.50 4.54 28.04
N ALA A 196 -8.50 3.91 28.66
CA ALA A 196 -9.87 3.95 28.18
C ALA A 196 -10.79 4.46 29.30
N TYR A 197 -11.62 5.45 28.99
CA TYR A 197 -12.61 6.00 29.91
C TYR A 197 -14.00 5.95 29.30
N SER A 198 -14.97 5.41 30.03
CA SER A 198 -16.37 5.49 29.64
C SER A 198 -16.89 6.93 29.78
N LEU A 199 -17.67 7.34 28.77
CA LEU A 199 -18.29 8.64 28.61
C LEU A 199 -19.79 8.47 28.29
N LYS A 200 -20.62 9.30 28.90
CA LYS A 200 -22.06 9.34 28.61
C LYS A 200 -22.33 9.99 27.26
N ASN A 201 -21.60 11.05 26.97
CA ASN A 201 -21.71 11.79 25.72
C ASN A 201 -20.33 12.23 25.23
N LYS A 202 -20.27 12.65 23.97
CA LYS A 202 -19.07 13.20 23.34
C LYS A 202 -18.82 14.68 23.64
N LEU A 203 -19.44 15.26 24.68
CA LEU A 203 -19.26 16.69 24.96
C LEU A 203 -17.86 16.96 25.49
N ALA A 204 -17.28 18.08 25.05
CA ALA A 204 -15.94 18.51 25.42
C ALA A 204 -15.70 18.57 26.93
N VAL A 205 -16.74 18.94 27.72
CA VAL A 205 -16.67 19.00 29.19
C VAL A 205 -16.38 17.62 29.79
N GLU A 206 -17.02 16.58 29.27
CA GLU A 206 -16.86 15.22 29.78
C GLU A 206 -15.47 14.67 29.43
N VAL A 207 -15.05 14.87 28.17
CA VAL A 207 -13.70 14.53 27.69
C VAL A 207 -12.64 15.22 28.54
N ALA A 208 -12.75 16.53 28.74
CA ALA A 208 -11.80 17.30 29.53
C ALA A 208 -11.73 16.85 30.99
N SER A 209 -12.87 16.49 31.60
CA SER A 209 -12.90 15.96 32.96
C SER A 209 -12.07 14.67 33.08
N LYS A 210 -12.15 13.77 32.10
CA LYS A 210 -11.33 12.55 32.08
C LYS A 210 -9.85 12.85 31.77
N LEU A 211 -9.57 13.74 30.81
CA LEU A 211 -8.20 14.16 30.50
C LEU A 211 -7.51 14.82 31.69
N ARG A 212 -8.24 15.66 32.45
CA ARG A 212 -7.74 16.29 33.68
C ARG A 212 -7.38 15.23 34.72
N LYS A 213 -8.22 14.21 34.90
CA LYS A 213 -7.92 13.08 35.80
C LYS A 213 -6.64 12.36 35.36
N LEU A 214 -6.51 12.07 34.07
CA LEU A 214 -5.30 11.46 33.51
C LEU A 214 -4.06 12.32 33.80
N CYS A 215 -4.14 13.64 33.55
CA CYS A 215 -3.04 14.57 33.79
C CYS A 215 -2.64 14.64 35.28
N PHE A 216 -3.59 14.60 36.21
CA PHE A 216 -3.27 14.57 37.64
C PHE A 216 -2.70 13.24 38.11
N SER A 217 -3.05 12.12 37.48
CA SER A 217 -2.54 10.80 37.86
C SER A 217 -1.16 10.50 37.27
N PHE A 218 -0.89 10.91 36.03
CA PHE A 218 0.32 10.52 35.28
C PHE A 218 1.20 11.71 34.85
N GLY A 219 0.80 12.93 35.20
CA GLY A 219 1.39 14.17 34.68
C GLY A 219 0.76 14.58 33.35
N PRO A 220 0.86 15.87 32.96
CA PRO A 220 0.39 16.32 31.66
C PRO A 220 1.32 15.81 30.54
N PRO A 221 0.79 15.40 29.38
CA PRO A 221 1.64 15.10 28.24
C PRO A 221 2.24 16.40 27.67
N HIS A 222 3.45 16.32 27.08
CA HIS A 222 4.03 17.48 26.38
C HIS A 222 3.25 17.82 25.11
N LEU A 223 2.77 16.78 24.41
CA LEU A 223 1.96 16.93 23.22
C LEU A 223 0.71 16.06 23.32
N LEU A 224 -0.46 16.70 23.31
CA LEU A 224 -1.75 16.04 23.24
C LEU A 224 -2.32 16.21 21.82
N TYR A 225 -2.59 15.10 21.15
CA TYR A 225 -3.06 15.08 19.76
C TYR A 225 -4.46 14.52 19.67
N SER A 226 -5.43 15.29 19.16
CA SER A 226 -6.78 14.80 18.85
C SER A 226 -7.01 14.79 17.34
N ASP A 227 -8.02 14.06 16.89
CA ASP A 227 -8.55 14.24 15.54
C ASP A 227 -9.36 15.57 15.45
N ASN A 228 -9.91 15.86 14.27
CA ASN A 228 -10.58 17.13 13.99
C ASN A 228 -12.08 17.12 14.36
N GLY A 229 -12.50 16.27 15.30
CA GLY A 229 -13.86 16.26 15.85
C GLY A 229 -14.23 17.57 16.53
N ALA A 230 -15.48 18.02 16.36
CA ALA A 230 -15.99 19.24 16.98
C ALA A 230 -16.09 19.12 18.51
N GLU A 231 -16.18 17.89 19.01
CA GLU A 231 -16.04 17.48 20.41
C GLU A 231 -14.72 17.91 21.07
N PHE A 232 -13.68 18.18 20.27
CA PHE A 232 -12.39 18.69 20.73
C PHE A 232 -12.24 20.20 20.48
N VAL A 233 -13.33 20.90 20.23
CA VAL A 233 -13.38 22.36 20.04
C VAL A 233 -14.38 22.96 21.02
N ALA A 234 -13.88 23.52 22.12
CA ALA A 234 -14.61 24.40 23.02
C ALA A 234 -13.66 24.88 24.14
N PRO A 235 -13.98 25.96 24.87
CA PRO A 235 -13.15 26.60 25.90
C PRO A 235 -12.48 25.68 26.94
N VAL A 236 -13.00 24.48 27.15
CA VAL A 236 -12.52 23.55 28.18
C VAL A 236 -11.13 22.96 27.88
N ILE A 237 -10.79 22.74 26.60
CA ILE A 237 -9.42 22.33 26.23
C ILE A 237 -8.46 23.51 26.40
N VAL A 238 -8.92 24.73 26.12
CA VAL A 238 -8.16 25.96 26.40
C VAL A 238 -7.88 26.07 27.90
N GLU A 239 -8.89 25.84 28.75
CA GLU A 239 -8.74 25.83 30.21
C GLU A 239 -7.74 24.74 30.68
N LEU A 240 -7.81 23.54 30.10
CA LEU A 240 -6.82 22.49 30.35
C LEU A 240 -5.40 22.91 29.98
N THR A 241 -5.21 23.59 28.85
CA THR A 241 -3.90 24.14 28.47
C THR A 241 -3.47 25.32 29.35
N THR A 242 -4.41 26.06 29.98
CA THR A 242 -4.04 27.07 30.99
C THR A 242 -3.62 26.44 32.32
N LEU A 243 -4.22 25.32 32.70
CA LEU A 243 -3.82 24.56 33.90
C LEU A 243 -2.47 23.88 33.74
N PHE A 244 -2.12 23.49 32.50
CA PHE A 244 -0.86 22.83 32.17
C PHE A 244 -0.14 23.59 31.04
N PRO A 245 0.62 24.66 31.37
CA PRO A 245 1.23 25.54 30.36
C PRO A 245 2.24 24.83 29.43
N ASP A 246 2.88 23.78 29.93
CA ASP A 246 3.85 22.98 29.17
C ASP A 246 3.19 21.97 28.21
N MET A 247 1.87 21.80 28.29
CA MET A 247 1.11 20.91 27.41
C MET A 247 0.71 21.62 26.12
N CYS A 248 1.22 21.14 24.99
CA CYS A 248 0.79 21.59 23.67
C CYS A 248 -0.37 20.73 23.16
N PHE A 249 -1.48 21.37 22.79
CA PHE A 249 -2.61 20.69 22.15
C PHE A 249 -2.56 20.88 20.63
N ILE A 250 -2.52 19.77 19.88
CA ILE A 250 -2.53 19.78 18.41
C ILE A 250 -3.75 19.04 17.89
N ARG A 251 -4.42 19.64 16.92
CA ARG A 251 -5.50 19.01 16.16
C ARG A 251 -4.96 18.40 14.87
N GLY A 252 -5.46 17.22 14.54
CA GLY A 252 -5.15 16.57 13.27
C GLY A 252 -5.69 17.36 12.09
N ARG A 253 -4.91 17.43 11.01
CA ARG A 253 -5.39 17.96 9.73
C ARG A 253 -6.34 16.94 9.11
N PRO A 254 -7.45 17.37 8.47
CA PRO A 254 -8.29 16.47 7.67
C PRO A 254 -7.44 15.71 6.65
N ARG A 255 -7.59 14.39 6.59
CA ARG A 255 -6.95 13.47 5.61
C ARG A 255 -5.42 13.34 5.74
N HIS A 256 -4.89 13.12 6.94
CA HIS A 256 -3.51 12.67 7.15
C HIS A 256 -3.44 11.25 7.76
N PRO A 257 -3.44 10.18 6.93
CA PRO A 257 -3.47 8.79 7.38
C PRO A 257 -2.29 8.38 8.27
N GLN A 258 -1.15 9.05 8.11
CA GLN A 258 0.11 8.70 8.76
C GLN A 258 0.08 8.91 10.28
N SER A 259 -0.62 9.94 10.75
CA SER A 259 -0.79 10.22 12.18
C SER A 259 -1.94 9.46 12.82
N GLN A 260 -2.92 9.02 12.02
CA GLN A 260 -4.14 8.43 12.53
C GLN A 260 -4.03 6.90 12.68
N GLY A 261 -3.20 6.25 11.87
CA GLY A 261 -3.08 4.79 11.88
C GLY A 261 -2.56 4.14 13.17
N CYS A 262 -2.02 4.90 14.13
CA CYS A 262 -1.65 4.33 15.45
C CYS A 262 -2.88 4.14 16.33
N ILE A 263 -3.69 5.19 16.50
CA ILE A 263 -4.89 5.12 17.32
C ILE A 263 -6.00 4.33 16.64
N GLU A 264 -6.14 4.39 15.31
CA GLU A 264 -7.13 3.57 14.58
C GLU A 264 -6.91 2.06 14.80
N ARG A 265 -5.63 1.62 14.75
CA ARG A 265 -5.29 0.23 15.06
C ARG A 265 -5.57 -0.10 16.52
N ALA A 266 -5.23 0.81 17.43
CA ALA A 266 -5.47 0.61 18.86
C ALA A 266 -6.98 0.54 19.18
N ASN A 267 -7.80 1.38 18.56
CA ASN A 267 -9.26 1.34 18.65
C ASN A 267 -9.78 -0.01 18.16
N GLY A 268 -9.31 -0.49 17.00
CA GLY A 268 -9.70 -1.81 16.48
C GLY A 268 -9.37 -2.94 17.44
N VAL A 269 -8.18 -2.92 18.07
CA VAL A 269 -7.79 -3.91 19.08
C VAL A 269 -8.71 -3.84 20.31
N LEU A 270 -8.98 -2.63 20.81
CA LEU A 270 -9.84 -2.41 21.97
C LEU A 270 -11.28 -2.87 21.71
N SER A 271 -11.88 -2.49 20.57
CA SER A 271 -13.24 -2.89 20.19
C SER A 271 -13.38 -4.41 20.05
N VAL A 272 -12.38 -5.09 19.47
CA VAL A 272 -12.39 -6.56 19.35
C VAL A 272 -12.26 -7.22 20.72
N ALA A 273 -11.36 -6.74 21.57
CA ALA A 273 -11.18 -7.29 22.91
C ALA A 273 -12.45 -7.11 23.77
N LEU A 274 -13.06 -5.93 23.72
CA LEU A 274 -14.31 -5.62 24.41
C LEU A 274 -15.45 -6.50 23.91
N GLY A 275 -15.61 -6.64 22.58
CA GLY A 275 -16.64 -7.49 22.00
C GLY A 275 -16.52 -8.95 22.43
N LYS A 276 -15.30 -9.52 22.37
CA LYS A 276 -15.05 -10.89 22.83
C LYS A 276 -15.38 -11.08 24.32
N TRP A 277 -15.01 -10.10 25.14
CA TRP A 277 -15.27 -10.15 26.58
C TRP A 277 -16.79 -10.09 26.87
N LEU A 278 -17.53 -9.22 26.19
CA LEU A 278 -18.98 -9.12 26.33
C LEU A 278 -19.70 -10.40 25.91
N ASP A 279 -19.30 -10.99 24.78
CA ASP A 279 -19.89 -12.23 24.28
C ASP A 279 -19.60 -13.43 25.22
N THR A 280 -18.40 -13.46 25.83
CA THR A 280 -18.01 -14.52 26.77
C THR A 280 -18.72 -14.41 28.12
N ASN A 281 -18.99 -13.18 28.59
CA ASN A 281 -19.61 -12.94 29.90
C ASN A 281 -21.13 -12.76 29.83
N HIS A 282 -21.77 -13.10 28.70
CA HIS A 282 -23.21 -12.95 28.47
C HIS A 282 -23.77 -11.58 28.85
N SER A 283 -22.94 -10.54 28.76
CA SER A 283 -23.39 -9.19 29.07
C SER A 283 -24.30 -8.73 27.93
N THR A 284 -25.61 -8.72 28.20
CA THR A 284 -26.66 -8.25 27.29
C THR A 284 -26.86 -6.74 27.34
N HIS A 285 -25.99 -6.03 28.06
CA HIS A 285 -26.08 -4.61 28.36
C HIS A 285 -25.38 -3.79 27.28
#